data_AF-A0A3D1PKZ7-F1
#
_entry.id   AF-A0A3D1PKZ7-F1
#
_cell.length_a   1.000
_cell.length_b   1.000
_cell.length_c   1.000
_cell.angle_alpha   90.00
_cell.angle_beta   90.00
_cell.angle_gamma   90.00
#
_symmetry.space_group_name_H-M   'P 1'
#
loop_
_entity.id
_entity.type
_entity.pdbx_description
1 polymer ?
#
loop_
_entity_poly.entity_id
_entity_poly.type
_entity_poly.pdbx_seq_one_letter_code
_entity_poly.pdbx_strand_id
1 'polypeptide(L)'
;MIIETKNKTINLVLKTRKIVDIANLLKNKNFEEVFIKAYSILDIEALSKIIFKLAENENGESIFTSSSEVYDFMDDCRAEGITISELYAKIAEALNNEGFFKKKMNKKELKEITLNPLLTMNTDKLLEKAVENAANRVVEKEIMAQI
;
A
#
# COMPACT_ATOMS: atom_id res chain seq x y z
N MET A 1 15.92 -3.87 -4.52
CA MET A 1 15.85 -2.42 -4.82
C MET A 1 16.47 -1.69 -3.65
N ILE A 2 17.41 -0.78 -3.88
CA ILE A 2 18.17 -0.14 -2.80
C ILE A 2 17.62 1.26 -2.51
N ILE A 3 17.53 1.62 -1.23
CA ILE A 3 17.30 2.99 -0.75
C ILE A 3 18.44 3.34 0.20
N GLU A 4 19.07 4.49 -0.03
CA GLU A 4 20.26 4.92 0.70
C GLU A 4 20.00 6.29 1.32
N THR A 5 20.42 6.43 2.58
CA THR A 5 20.65 7.70 3.27
C THR A 5 22.12 7.74 3.69
N LYS A 6 22.59 8.89 4.20
CA LYS A 6 23.94 8.99 4.77
C LYS A 6 24.16 8.06 5.96
N ASN A 7 23.09 7.74 6.69
CA ASN A 7 23.15 6.97 7.92
C ASN A 7 22.93 5.47 7.69
N LYS A 8 22.13 5.10 6.68
CA LYS A 8 21.72 3.70 6.47
C LYS A 8 21.38 3.42 5.01
N THR A 9 21.85 2.28 4.52
CA THR A 9 21.44 1.69 3.24
C THR A 9 20.60 0.46 3.49
N ILE A 10 19.44 0.39 2.83
CA ILE A 10 18.55 -0.77 2.91
C ILE A 10 18.32 -1.37 1.53
N ASN A 11 18.24 -2.71 1.46
CA ASN A 11 17.85 -3.42 0.26
C ASN A 11 16.45 -4.02 0.43
N LEU A 12 15.50 -3.52 -0.36
CA LEU A 12 14.15 -4.05 -0.44
C LEU A 12 14.11 -5.26 -1.38
N VAL A 13 13.83 -6.43 -0.81
CA VAL A 13 13.76 -7.70 -1.53
C VAL A 13 12.30 -8.07 -1.76
N LEU A 14 11.88 -8.12 -3.02
CA LEU A 14 10.50 -8.40 -3.42
C LEU A 14 10.32 -9.89 -3.71
N LYS A 15 9.76 -10.65 -2.76
CA LYS A 15 9.46 -12.09 -2.89
C LYS A 15 7.97 -12.31 -2.71
N THR A 16 7.36 -13.25 -3.45
CA THR A 16 5.92 -13.56 -3.37
C THR A 16 5.42 -13.78 -1.94
N ARG A 17 6.18 -14.54 -1.12
CA ARG A 17 5.85 -14.77 0.30
C ARG A 17 5.71 -13.45 1.07
N LYS A 18 6.60 -12.49 0.84
CA LYS A 18 6.57 -11.19 1.52
C LYS A 18 5.36 -10.36 1.11
N ILE A 19 5.00 -10.40 -0.17
CA ILE A 19 3.83 -9.68 -0.68
C ILE A 19 2.55 -10.20 -0.02
N VAL A 20 2.44 -11.53 0.12
CA VAL A 20 1.35 -12.17 0.88
C VAL A 20 1.37 -11.77 2.36
N ASP A 21 2.54 -11.79 2.99
CA ASP A 21 2.67 -11.40 4.40
C ASP A 21 2.28 -9.93 4.63
N ILE A 22 2.65 -9.03 3.72
CA ILE A 22 2.26 -7.61 3.77
C ILE A 22 0.75 -7.46 3.64
N ALA A 23 0.13 -8.13 2.66
CA ALA A 23 -1.33 -8.15 2.50
C ALA A 23 -2.03 -8.58 3.80
N ASN A 24 -1.55 -9.65 4.44
CA ASN A 24 -2.06 -10.11 5.73
C ASN A 24 -1.86 -9.08 6.86
N LEU A 25 -0.67 -8.47 6.97
CA LEU A 25 -0.36 -7.42 7.95
C LEU A 25 -1.28 -6.20 7.80
N LEU A 26 -1.63 -5.87 6.57
CA LEU A 26 -2.55 -4.78 6.23
C LEU A 26 -4.03 -5.23 6.21
N LYS A 27 -4.32 -6.44 6.68
CA LYS A 27 -5.67 -7.01 6.86
C LYS A 27 -6.51 -7.03 5.57
N ASN A 28 -5.88 -7.27 4.42
CA ASN A 28 -6.58 -7.39 3.14
C ASN A 28 -5.98 -8.53 2.29
N LYS A 29 -6.83 -9.37 1.69
CA LYS A 29 -6.37 -10.46 0.81
C LYS A 29 -5.77 -9.95 -0.51
N ASN A 30 -6.17 -8.76 -0.96
CA ASN A 30 -5.70 -8.17 -2.19
C ASN A 30 -4.58 -7.15 -1.90
N PHE A 31 -3.34 -7.55 -2.17
CA PHE A 31 -2.15 -6.72 -1.98
C PHE A 31 -2.22 -5.40 -2.75
N GLU A 32 -2.59 -5.44 -4.03
CA GLU A 32 -2.61 -4.25 -4.89
C GLU A 32 -3.61 -3.21 -4.39
N GLU A 33 -4.82 -3.65 -4.01
CA GLU A 33 -5.88 -2.77 -3.48
C GLU A 33 -5.43 -2.12 -2.16
N VAL A 34 -4.83 -2.88 -1.24
CA VAL A 34 -4.42 -2.33 0.05
C VAL A 34 -3.18 -1.45 -0.06
N PHE A 35 -2.22 -1.80 -0.94
CA PHE A 35 -1.04 -0.99 -1.19
C PHE A 35 -1.41 0.35 -1.82
N ILE A 36 -2.25 0.35 -2.86
CA ILE A 36 -2.64 1.60 -3.55
C ILE A 36 -3.48 2.48 -2.64
N LYS A 37 -4.37 1.89 -1.83
CA LYS A 37 -5.10 2.64 -0.81
C LYS A 37 -4.15 3.29 0.19
N ALA A 38 -3.19 2.54 0.74
CA ALA A 38 -2.20 3.07 1.68
C ALA A 38 -1.37 4.21 1.06
N TYR A 39 -0.94 4.03 -0.20
CA TYR A 39 -0.22 5.07 -0.94
C TYR A 39 -1.08 6.32 -1.17
N SER A 40 -2.34 6.17 -1.59
CA SER A 40 -3.23 7.31 -1.87
C SER A 40 -3.42 8.28 -0.70
N ILE A 41 -3.40 7.77 0.52
CA ILE A 41 -3.53 8.56 1.76
C ILE A 41 -2.20 8.79 2.48
N LEU A 42 -1.08 8.35 1.89
CA LEU A 42 0.25 8.40 2.47
C LEU A 42 0.32 7.79 3.88
N ASP A 43 -0.25 6.59 4.06
CA ASP A 43 -0.30 5.89 5.35
C ASP A 43 1.10 5.49 5.85
N ILE A 44 1.66 6.30 6.74
CA ILE A 44 3.01 6.13 7.29
C ILE A 44 3.17 4.79 8.02
N GLU A 45 2.14 4.32 8.72
CA GLU A 45 2.19 3.04 9.45
C GLU A 45 2.24 1.86 8.47
N ALA A 46 1.42 1.90 7.42
CA ALA A 46 1.45 0.90 6.37
C ALA A 46 2.80 0.91 5.63
N LEU A 47 3.34 2.09 5.30
CA LEU A 47 4.66 2.22 4.69
C LEU A 47 5.75 1.60 5.55
N SER A 48 5.74 1.87 6.86
CA SER A 48 6.68 1.28 7.82
C SER A 48 6.60 -0.24 7.83
N LYS A 49 5.39 -0.82 7.88
CA LYS A 49 5.21 -2.29 7.80
C LYS A 49 5.73 -2.88 6.49
N ILE A 50 5.51 -2.18 5.37
CA ILE A 50 6.01 -2.59 4.05
C ILE A 50 7.55 -2.59 4.05
N ILE A 51 8.17 -1.48 4.44
CA ILE A 51 9.64 -1.35 4.48
C ILE A 51 10.23 -2.40 5.41
N PHE A 52 9.69 -2.53 6.64
CA PHE A 52 10.12 -3.52 7.62
C PHE A 52 10.14 -4.93 7.02
N LYS A 53 9.08 -5.31 6.29
CA LYS A 53 8.97 -6.65 5.73
C LYS A 53 9.87 -6.87 4.51
N LEU A 54 10.13 -5.83 3.73
CA LEU A 54 10.89 -5.92 2.48
C LEU A 54 12.40 -5.80 2.70
N ALA A 55 12.84 -5.00 3.66
CA ALA A 55 14.24 -4.67 3.90
C ALA A 55 15.01 -5.87 4.49
N GLU A 56 15.90 -6.46 3.70
CA GLU A 56 16.72 -7.62 4.08
C GLU A 56 18.22 -7.32 4.01
N ASN A 57 18.99 -7.96 4.90
CA ASN A 57 20.44 -8.10 4.77
C ASN A 57 20.80 -9.22 3.76
N GLU A 58 22.09 -9.46 3.56
CA GLU A 58 22.59 -10.49 2.63
C GLU A 58 22.17 -11.93 3.01
N ASN A 59 21.91 -12.17 4.31
CA ASN A 59 21.44 -13.46 4.83
C ASN A 59 19.92 -13.65 4.65
N GLY A 60 19.19 -12.64 4.15
CA GLY A 60 17.73 -12.67 4.03
C GLY A 60 16.99 -12.42 5.34
N GLU A 61 17.66 -11.85 6.34
CA GLU A 61 17.06 -11.43 7.61
C GLU A 61 16.64 -9.96 7.55
N SER A 62 15.64 -9.59 8.36
CA SER A 62 15.24 -8.17 8.46
C SER A 62 16.40 -7.32 8.93
N ILE A 63 16.67 -6.21 8.24
CA ILE A 63 17.68 -5.22 8.67
C ILE A 63 17.20 -4.39 9.88
N PHE A 64 15.88 -4.38 10.12
CA PHE A 64 15.26 -3.67 11.23
C PHE A 64 14.80 -4.65 12.31
N THR A 65 14.98 -4.27 13.57
CA THR A 65 14.52 -5.06 14.72
C THR A 65 13.12 -4.66 15.20
N SER A 66 12.68 -3.44 14.87
CA SER A 66 11.39 -2.89 15.27
C SER A 66 10.86 -1.87 14.25
N SER A 67 9.56 -1.55 14.34
CA SER A 67 8.96 -0.48 13.53
C SER A 67 9.53 0.91 13.86
N SER A 68 10.03 1.13 15.07
CA SER A 68 10.65 2.39 15.48
C SER A 68 11.89 2.70 14.66
N GLU A 69 12.75 1.70 14.44
CA GLU A 69 13.95 1.89 13.60
C GLU A 69 13.61 2.20 12.13
N VAL A 70 12.44 1.74 11.67
CA VAL A 70 11.94 2.08 10.32
C VAL A 70 11.47 3.53 10.28
N TYR A 71 10.82 4.01 11.34
CA TYR A 71 10.45 5.43 11.43
C TYR A 71 11.69 6.32 11.48
N ASP A 72 12.72 5.96 12.24
CA ASP A 72 14.00 6.68 12.27
C ASP A 72 14.63 6.74 10.86
N PHE A 73 14.61 5.61 10.13
CA PHE A 73 15.07 5.58 8.74
C PHE A 73 14.22 6.46 7.80
N MET A 74 12.90 6.51 7.99
CA MET A 74 12.02 7.38 7.22
C MET A 74 12.28 8.86 7.54
N ASP A 75 12.65 9.18 8.78
CA ASP A 75 13.05 10.53 9.18
C ASP A 75 14.37 10.94 8.56
N ASP A 76 15.36 10.04 8.51
CA ASP A 76 16.60 10.25 7.74
C ASP A 76 16.32 10.53 6.27
N CYS A 77 15.43 9.72 5.66
CA CYS A 77 14.99 9.95 4.27
C CYS A 77 14.41 11.35 4.08
N ARG A 78 13.52 11.80 4.98
CA ARG A 78 12.91 13.13 4.92
C ARG A 78 13.92 14.25 5.13
N ALA A 79 14.86 14.09 6.06
CA ALA A 79 15.95 15.04 6.31
C ALA A 79 16.84 15.23 5.06
N GLU A 80 16.95 14.20 4.22
CA GLU A 80 17.68 14.23 2.95
C GLU A 80 16.79 14.58 1.74
N GLY A 81 15.53 14.96 1.97
CA GLY A 81 14.61 15.44 0.94
C GLY A 81 13.80 14.34 0.24
N ILE A 82 13.93 13.08 0.66
CA ILE A 82 13.10 11.97 0.17
C ILE A 82 11.79 11.96 0.96
N THR A 83 10.72 12.40 0.31
CA THR A 83 9.38 12.48 0.91
C THR A 83 8.72 11.11 1.08
N ILE A 84 7.69 11.02 1.93
CA ILE A 84 6.86 9.82 2.08
C ILE A 84 6.24 9.37 0.75
N SER A 85 5.78 10.34 -0.05
CA SER A 85 5.24 10.08 -1.39
C SER A 85 6.29 9.50 -2.32
N GLU A 86 7.55 9.95 -2.26
CA GLU A 86 8.65 9.42 -3.07
C GLU A 86 9.08 8.03 -2.62
N LEU A 87 9.09 7.74 -1.32
CA LEU A 87 9.33 6.39 -0.80
C LEU A 87 8.29 5.41 -1.35
N TYR A 88 7.01 5.77 -1.27
CA TYR A 88 5.95 4.98 -1.88
C TYR A 88 6.13 4.84 -3.40
N ALA A 89 6.43 5.93 -4.11
CA ALA A 89 6.62 5.91 -5.56
C ALA A 89 7.73 4.93 -5.96
N LYS A 90 8.87 4.99 -5.27
CA LYS A 90 10.02 4.11 -5.50
C LYS A 90 9.66 2.63 -5.27
N ILE A 91 8.93 2.32 -4.20
CA ILE A 91 8.45 0.95 -3.90
C ILE A 91 7.43 0.51 -4.96
N ALA A 92 6.50 1.38 -5.34
CA ALA A 92 5.48 1.09 -6.36
C ALA A 92 6.12 0.80 -7.72
N GLU A 93 7.13 1.57 -8.14
CA GLU A 93 7.88 1.33 -9.37
C GLU A 93 8.57 -0.06 -9.33
N ALA A 94 9.19 -0.42 -8.20
CA ALA A 94 9.82 -1.73 -8.05
C ALA A 94 8.82 -2.88 -8.10
N LEU A 95 7.70 -2.78 -7.37
CA LEU A 95 6.61 -3.77 -7.40
C LEU A 95 6.04 -3.95 -8.81
N ASN A 96 5.83 -2.85 -9.52
CA ASN A 96 5.32 -2.85 -10.88
C ASN A 96 6.29 -3.50 -11.87
N ASN A 97 7.60 -3.24 -11.72
CA ASN A 97 8.62 -3.82 -12.59
C ASN A 97 8.73 -5.34 -12.44
N GLU A 98 8.57 -5.83 -11.22
CA GLU A 98 8.55 -7.27 -10.86
C GLU A 98 7.20 -7.96 -11.15
N GLY A 99 6.17 -7.22 -11.58
CA GLY A 99 4.88 -7.80 -11.96
C GLY A 99 3.97 -8.18 -10.79
N PHE A 100 4.11 -7.54 -9.63
CA PHE A 100 3.24 -7.78 -8.47
C PHE A 100 1.87 -7.11 -8.56
N PHE A 101 1.67 -6.23 -9.56
CA PHE A 101 0.36 -5.66 -9.89
C PHE A 101 -0.29 -6.43 -11.04
N LYS A 102 -1.63 -6.43 -11.09
CA LYS A 102 -2.44 -7.14 -12.11
C LYS A 102 -2.03 -6.82 -13.55
N LYS A 103 -1.60 -5.59 -13.80
CA LYS A 103 -1.00 -5.17 -15.07
C LYS A 103 0.27 -4.36 -14.81
N LYS A 104 1.23 -4.47 -15.72
CA LYS A 104 2.39 -3.59 -15.74
C LYS A 104 1.96 -2.21 -16.21
N MET A 105 2.14 -1.22 -15.35
CA MET A 105 1.72 0.16 -15.54
C MET A 105 2.90 1.04 -15.91
N ASN A 106 2.66 2.07 -16.71
CA ASN A 106 3.65 3.13 -16.90
C ASN A 106 3.61 4.14 -15.74
N LYS A 107 4.57 5.07 -15.70
CA LYS A 107 4.68 6.07 -14.63
C LYS A 107 3.44 6.96 -14.47
N LYS A 108 2.72 7.26 -15.55
CA LYS A 108 1.49 8.07 -15.49
C LYS A 108 0.35 7.26 -14.87
N GLU A 109 0.17 6.03 -15.33
CA GLU A 109 -0.84 5.11 -14.77
C GLU A 109 -0.60 4.87 -13.26
N LEU A 110 0.65 4.65 -12.84
CA LEU A 110 0.98 4.49 -11.41
C LEU A 110 0.64 5.72 -10.56
N LYS A 111 0.70 6.93 -11.12
CA LYS A 111 0.27 8.16 -10.43
C LYS A 111 -1.24 8.32 -10.41
N GLU A 112 -1.93 7.92 -11.49
CA GLU A 112 -3.39 8.05 -11.57
C GLU A 112 -4.10 7.11 -10.60
N ILE A 113 -3.65 5.85 -10.46
CA ILE A 113 -4.28 4.89 -9.55
C ILE A 113 -4.15 5.32 -8.08
N THR A 114 -3.13 6.11 -7.73
CA THR A 114 -2.92 6.60 -6.36
C THR A 114 -3.71 7.87 -6.07
N LEU A 115 -4.00 8.68 -7.09
CA LEU A 115 -4.92 9.82 -6.99
C LEU A 115 -6.38 9.37 -6.93
N ASN A 116 -6.71 8.23 -7.54
CA ASN A 116 -8.05 7.66 -7.51
C ASN A 116 -8.01 6.17 -7.11
N PRO A 117 -7.84 5.86 -5.81
CA PRO A 117 -7.70 4.48 -5.32
C PRO A 117 -8.91 3.59 -5.62
N LEU A 118 -10.07 4.18 -5.93
CA LEU A 118 -11.28 3.44 -6.33
C LEU A 118 -11.09 2.69 -7.65
N LEU A 119 -10.14 3.11 -8.51
CA LEU A 119 -9.80 2.40 -9.75
C LEU A 119 -9.27 0.98 -9.52
N THR A 120 -8.83 0.69 -8.29
CA THR A 120 -8.27 -0.61 -7.90
C THR A 120 -9.28 -1.52 -7.20
N MET A 121 -10.39 -0.94 -6.73
CA MET A 121 -11.49 -1.69 -6.15
C MET A 121 -12.22 -2.45 -7.25
N ASN A 122 -12.49 -3.73 -7.02
CA ASN A 122 -13.26 -4.52 -7.97
C ASN A 122 -14.63 -3.85 -8.15
N THR A 123 -15.03 -3.55 -9.39
CA THR A 123 -16.32 -2.91 -9.72
C THR A 123 -17.50 -3.68 -9.13
N ASP A 124 -17.35 -4.99 -8.97
CA ASP A 124 -18.34 -5.87 -8.33
C ASP A 124 -18.64 -5.44 -6.88
N LYS A 125 -17.62 -5.04 -6.10
CA LYS A 125 -17.82 -4.55 -4.73
C LYS A 125 -18.54 -3.20 -4.68
N LEU A 126 -18.34 -2.35 -5.69
CA LEU A 126 -19.06 -1.08 -5.80
C LEU A 126 -20.54 -1.30 -6.12
N LEU A 127 -20.81 -2.25 -7.03
CA LEU A 127 -22.17 -2.64 -7.36
C LEU A 127 -22.88 -3.27 -6.14
N GLU A 128 -22.23 -4.19 -5.44
CA GLU A 128 -22.76 -4.81 -4.21
C GLU A 128 -23.13 -3.75 -3.16
N LYS A 129 -22.22 -2.81 -2.88
CA LYS A 129 -22.46 -1.72 -1.92
C LYS A 129 -23.54 -0.73 -2.39
N ALA A 130 -23.65 -0.48 -3.69
CA ALA A 130 -24.71 0.36 -4.24
C ALA A 130 -26.08 -0.31 -4.12
N VAL A 131 -26.16 -1.61 -4.38
CA VAL A 131 -27.37 -2.43 -4.21
C VAL A 131 -27.76 -2.49 -2.74
N GLU A 132 -26.81 -2.72 -1.83
CA GLU A 132 -27.04 -2.74 -0.38
C GLU A 132 -27.57 -1.38 0.13
N ASN A 133 -26.97 -0.27 -0.29
CA ASN A 133 -27.43 1.08 0.06
C ASN A 133 -28.83 1.39 -0.52
N ALA A 134 -29.11 0.95 -1.75
CA ALA A 134 -30.43 1.14 -2.35
C ALA A 134 -31.50 0.33 -1.58
N ALA A 135 -31.20 -0.90 -1.20
CA ALA A 135 -32.08 -1.73 -0.39
C ALA A 135 -32.34 -1.11 0.99
N ASN A 136 -31.30 -0.66 1.70
CA ASN A 136 -31.46 0.00 3.00
C ASN A 136 -32.34 1.25 2.91
N ARG A 137 -32.22 2.06 1.86
CA ARG A 137 -33.09 3.23 1.64
C ARG A 137 -34.55 2.87 1.38
N VAL A 138 -34.82 1.72 0.73
CA VAL A 138 -36.20 1.23 0.53
C VAL A 138 -36.79 0.80 1.86
N VAL A 139 -36.02 0.04 2.65
CA VAL A 139 -36.44 -0.41 4.00
C VAL A 139 -36.67 0.78 4.94
N GLU A 140 -35.79 1.78 4.96
CA GLU A 140 -35.98 3.01 5.74
C GLU A 140 -37.26 3.75 5.36
N LYS A 141 -37.58 3.83 4.07
CA LYS A 141 -38.82 4.46 3.59
C LYS A 141 -40.06 3.67 3.99
N GLU A 142 -40.02 2.34 3.93
CA GLU A 142 -41.13 1.49 4.37
C GLU A 142 -41.34 1.58 5.88
N ILE A 143 -40.27 1.62 6.67
CA ILE A 143 -40.35 1.82 8.13
C ILE A 143 -40.93 3.20 8.44
N MET A 144 -40.46 4.27 7.78
CA MET A 144 -41.01 5.63 7.97
C MET A 144 -42.46 5.77 7.50
N ALA A 145 -42.93 4.97 6.53
CA ALA A 145 -44.30 5.00 6.06
C ALA A 145 -45.29 4.23 6.99
N GLN A 146 -44.77 3.45 7.94
CA GLN A 146 -45.56 2.65 8.89
C GLN A 146 -45.62 3.28 10.31
N ILE A 147 -45.01 4.46 10.50
CA ILE A 147 -45.04 5.27 11.74
C ILE A 147 -45.87 6.54 11.46
#